data_AF-A0A950U3E3-F1
#
_entry.id   AF-A0A950U3E3-F1
#
_cell.length_a   1.000
_cell.length_b   1.000
_cell.length_c   1.000
_cell.angle_alpha   90.00
_cell.angle_beta   90.00
_cell.angle_gamma   90.00
#
_symmetry.space_group_name_H-M   'P 1'
#
loop_
_entity.id
_entity.type
_entity.pdbx_description
1 polymer ?
#
loop_
_entity_poly.entity_id
_entity_poly.type
_entity_poly.pdbx_seq_one_letter_code
_entity_poly.pdbx_strand_id
1 'polypeptide(L)'
;GFRLRKSIALVPGVRMTFSKTGIGYSVGVKGYRVTKRADGRTQRTVSLPGTGVSYVTTRGSASHAGSRRTAPRRSPPPPPPAPRSVKPGFFAPRGEKELFRAVQTRDVAAMERVTQEEPTLALAAATISGLLKLSSGDRARAKTLLAWVFATGDDPAADPFVTKYVSFHFRLEIVAGVIAELGLDRDSVGLALAELHQLDGELDDAINVVEELQPTTYTALSLAELDVQAARYDDIVEFTSGVENRDDATALLCVFRGIALREQGSLDASREAFAEALTSRKREPVIRHRALLERARTYEAEGKRALARKDLERILGEDSHYEGLAEELRALAD
;
A
#
# COMPACT_ATOMS: atom_id res chain seq x y z
N GLY A 1 9.35 -3.91 -28.93
CA GLY A 1 9.75 -4.68 -27.73
C GLY A 1 8.61 -5.57 -27.30
N PHE A 2 8.90 -6.77 -26.82
CA PHE A 2 7.89 -7.71 -26.31
C PHE A 2 7.19 -7.14 -25.05
N ARG A 3 5.88 -7.35 -24.94
CA ARG A 3 5.05 -6.87 -23.82
C ARG A 3 4.54 -8.09 -23.04
N LEU A 4 5.21 -8.42 -21.94
CA LEU A 4 4.75 -9.44 -21.00
C LEU A 4 3.73 -8.83 -20.02
N ARG A 5 2.58 -9.49 -19.90
CA ARG A 5 1.56 -9.24 -18.88
C ARG A 5 1.04 -10.59 -18.41
N LYS A 6 0.88 -10.77 -17.10
CA LYS A 6 0.25 -11.96 -16.53
C LYS A 6 -1.00 -11.52 -15.80
N SER A 7 -2.11 -12.24 -15.96
CA SER A 7 -3.35 -11.96 -15.24
C SER A 7 -3.81 -13.21 -14.51
N ILE A 8 -4.10 -13.08 -13.23
CA ILE A 8 -4.53 -14.16 -12.34
C ILE A 8 -5.95 -13.84 -11.87
N ALA A 9 -6.87 -14.79 -12.02
CA ALA A 9 -8.21 -14.67 -11.45
C ALA A 9 -8.12 -15.03 -9.97
N LEU A 10 -8.63 -14.16 -9.10
CA LEU A 10 -8.67 -14.42 -7.66
C LEU A 10 -9.98 -15.11 -7.29
N VAL A 11 -11.10 -14.50 -7.68
CA VAL A 11 -12.46 -15.01 -7.49
C VAL A 11 -13.33 -14.64 -8.71
N PRO A 12 -14.54 -15.21 -8.89
CA PRO A 12 -15.42 -14.85 -9.99
C PRO A 12 -15.66 -13.33 -10.07
N GLY A 13 -15.19 -12.71 -11.15
CA GLY A 13 -15.33 -11.27 -11.39
C GLY A 13 -14.16 -10.40 -10.89
N VAL A 14 -13.19 -10.95 -10.17
CA VAL A 14 -11.98 -10.24 -9.70
C VAL A 14 -10.73 -10.85 -10.30
N ARG A 15 -9.86 -10.01 -10.84
CA ARG A 15 -8.61 -10.43 -11.47
C ARG A 15 -7.50 -9.42 -11.22
N MET A 16 -6.35 -9.90 -10.78
CA MET A 16 -5.11 -9.12 -10.72
C MET A 16 -4.32 -9.27 -12.01
N THR A 17 -3.66 -8.21 -12.43
CA THR A 17 -2.84 -8.14 -13.64
C THR A 17 -1.49 -7.54 -13.32
N PHE A 18 -0.46 -8.35 -13.50
CA PHE A 18 0.93 -7.99 -13.30
C PHE A 18 1.50 -7.53 -14.65
N SER A 19 2.04 -6.32 -14.71
CA SER A 19 2.64 -5.73 -15.90
C SER A 19 3.98 -5.07 -15.61
N LYS A 20 4.76 -4.75 -16.65
CA LYS A 20 6.06 -4.05 -16.51
C LYS A 20 5.98 -2.74 -15.71
N THR A 21 4.83 -2.08 -15.68
CA THR A 21 4.62 -0.81 -14.97
C THR A 21 3.99 -0.97 -13.59
N GLY A 22 3.83 -2.21 -13.10
CA GLY A 22 3.25 -2.52 -11.78
C GLY A 22 2.05 -3.48 -11.83
N ILE A 23 1.30 -3.52 -10.73
CA ILE A 23 0.11 -4.36 -10.54
C ILE A 23 -1.14 -3.51 -10.82
N GLY A 24 -2.05 -4.04 -11.63
CA GLY A 24 -3.41 -3.53 -11.77
C GLY A 24 -4.41 -4.60 -11.37
N TYR A 25 -5.64 -4.22 -11.09
CA TYR A 25 -6.72 -5.14 -10.79
C TYR A 25 -7.95 -4.78 -11.61
N SER A 26 -8.83 -5.76 -11.80
CA SER A 26 -10.12 -5.56 -12.44
C SER A 26 -11.20 -6.28 -11.65
N VAL A 27 -12.26 -5.55 -11.34
CA VAL A 27 -13.46 -6.04 -10.67
C VAL A 27 -14.63 -5.82 -11.60
N GLY A 28 -15.45 -6.84 -11.82
CA GLY A 28 -16.64 -6.72 -12.66
C GLY A 28 -17.36 -8.00 -13.01
N VAL A 29 -18.66 -7.87 -13.21
CA VAL A 29 -19.56 -8.92 -13.70
C VAL A 29 -19.78 -8.79 -15.21
N LYS A 30 -20.46 -9.76 -15.82
CA LYS A 30 -20.80 -9.72 -17.25
C LYS A 30 -21.65 -8.46 -17.54
N GLY A 31 -21.08 -7.49 -18.26
CA GLY A 31 -21.74 -6.24 -18.62
C GLY A 31 -21.20 -4.99 -17.90
N TYR A 32 -20.45 -5.14 -16.81
CA TYR A 32 -19.84 -4.01 -16.12
C TYR A 32 -18.51 -4.39 -15.48
N ARG A 33 -17.43 -3.67 -15.85
CA ARG A 33 -16.09 -3.91 -15.33
C ARG A 33 -15.35 -2.62 -15.07
N VAL A 34 -14.75 -2.52 -13.89
CA VAL A 34 -13.76 -1.50 -13.55
C VAL A 34 -12.39 -2.14 -13.55
N THR A 35 -11.41 -1.48 -14.15
CA THR A 35 -10.01 -1.94 -14.22
C THR A 35 -9.11 -0.80 -13.79
N LYS A 36 -8.45 -0.97 -12.66
CA LYS A 36 -7.38 -0.09 -12.20
C LYS A 36 -6.07 -0.65 -12.73
N ARG A 37 -5.41 0.10 -13.60
CA ARG A 37 -4.16 -0.33 -14.22
C ARG A 37 -2.98 0.09 -13.36
N ALA A 38 -1.90 -0.63 -13.52
CA ALA A 38 -0.61 -0.34 -12.92
C ALA A 38 -0.04 1.06 -13.22
N ASP A 39 -0.46 1.68 -14.32
CA ASP A 39 -0.05 3.04 -14.71
C ASP A 39 -0.94 4.15 -14.09
N GLY A 40 -1.71 3.82 -13.06
CA GLY A 40 -2.64 4.73 -12.37
C GLY A 40 -3.94 5.00 -13.11
N ARG A 41 -4.13 4.46 -14.33
CA ARG A 41 -5.35 4.68 -15.10
C ARG A 41 -6.49 3.78 -14.64
N THR A 42 -7.66 4.38 -14.44
CA THR A 42 -8.91 3.67 -14.16
C THR A 42 -9.71 3.56 -15.45
N GLN A 43 -9.95 2.34 -15.92
CA GLN A 43 -10.78 2.03 -17.07
C GLN A 43 -12.12 1.47 -16.60
N ARG A 44 -13.24 2.12 -16.95
CA ARG A 44 -14.60 1.59 -16.75
C ARG A 44 -15.14 1.10 -18.09
N THR A 45 -15.64 -0.13 -18.11
CA THR A 45 -16.22 -0.79 -19.29
C THR A 45 -17.65 -1.17 -18.97
N VAL A 46 -18.60 -0.69 -19.77
CA VAL A 46 -20.01 -1.06 -19.72
C VAL A 46 -20.34 -1.78 -21.02
N SER A 47 -20.90 -2.97 -20.98
CA SER A 47 -21.24 -3.75 -22.18
C SER A 47 -22.65 -4.34 -22.11
N LEU A 48 -23.33 -4.34 -23.24
CA LEU A 48 -24.66 -4.93 -23.38
C LEU A 48 -24.50 -6.43 -23.69
N PRO A 49 -25.02 -7.33 -22.84
CA PRO A 49 -24.87 -8.77 -23.06
C PRO A 49 -25.53 -9.23 -24.36
N GLY A 50 -24.83 -10.06 -25.14
CA GLY A 50 -25.39 -10.66 -26.37
C GLY A 50 -25.43 -9.76 -27.61
N THR A 51 -25.08 -8.47 -27.49
CA THR A 51 -25.11 -7.53 -28.62
C THR A 51 -23.74 -7.16 -29.17
N GLY A 52 -22.66 -7.48 -28.44
CA GLY A 52 -21.29 -7.11 -28.80
C GLY A 52 -20.94 -5.63 -28.58
N VAL A 53 -21.89 -4.82 -28.06
CA VAL A 53 -21.70 -3.39 -27.83
C VAL A 53 -21.06 -3.15 -26.47
N SER A 54 -19.95 -2.40 -26.43
CA SER A 54 -19.28 -1.98 -25.19
C SER A 54 -18.82 -0.53 -25.25
N TYR A 55 -19.02 0.20 -24.17
CA TYR A 55 -18.53 1.56 -23.95
C TYR A 55 -17.41 1.54 -22.91
N VAL A 56 -16.25 2.08 -23.27
CA VAL A 56 -15.05 2.09 -22.44
C VAL A 56 -14.64 3.53 -22.15
N THR A 57 -14.49 3.89 -20.89
CA THR A 57 -13.94 5.18 -20.45
C THR A 57 -12.66 4.94 -19.67
N THR A 58 -11.61 5.74 -19.92
CA THR A 58 -10.35 5.67 -19.17
C THR A 58 -10.07 7.04 -18.55
N ARG A 59 -9.80 7.07 -17.24
CA ARG A 59 -9.47 8.29 -16.47
C ARG A 59 -8.14 8.09 -15.72
N GLY A 60 -7.28 9.11 -15.70
CA GLY A 60 -6.00 9.12 -14.97
C GLY A 60 -4.80 9.58 -15.81
N SER A 61 -3.90 10.35 -15.18
CA SER A 61 -2.64 10.81 -15.78
C SER A 61 -1.55 9.76 -15.59
N ALA A 62 -0.83 9.42 -16.66
CA ALA A 62 0.31 8.51 -16.57
C ALA A 62 1.47 9.18 -15.84
N SER A 63 1.94 8.63 -14.73
CA SER A 63 3.28 8.91 -14.20
C SER A 63 4.30 8.14 -15.05
N HIS A 64 4.81 8.79 -16.10
CA HIS A 64 5.88 8.22 -16.92
C HIS A 64 7.24 8.64 -16.38
N ALA A 65 7.86 7.77 -15.58
CA ALA A 65 9.29 7.77 -15.36
C ALA A 65 10.00 7.10 -16.57
N GLY A 66 10.78 7.89 -17.31
CA GLY A 66 11.97 7.43 -18.03
C GLY A 66 11.84 7.03 -19.50
N SER A 67 12.22 7.93 -20.42
CA SER A 67 13.15 7.63 -21.52
C SER A 67 13.58 8.92 -22.21
N ARG A 68 14.73 9.45 -21.78
CA ARG A 68 15.40 10.62 -22.35
C ARG A 68 16.06 10.21 -23.67
N ARG A 69 15.42 10.49 -24.80
CA ARG A 69 16.09 10.62 -26.11
C ARG A 69 16.13 12.11 -26.45
N THR A 70 17.35 12.63 -26.58
CA THR A 70 17.65 14.01 -26.93
C THR A 70 17.09 14.36 -28.32
N ALA A 71 16.04 15.19 -28.32
CA ALA A 71 15.61 15.99 -29.45
C ALA A 71 15.66 17.47 -29.01
N PRO A 72 15.94 18.43 -29.92
CA PRO A 72 16.18 19.82 -29.53
C PRO A 72 14.95 20.42 -28.86
N ARG A 73 15.23 21.17 -27.77
CA ARG A 73 14.25 21.84 -26.89
C ARG A 73 13.25 22.67 -27.69
N ARG A 74 12.02 22.16 -27.83
CA ARG A 74 10.84 23.02 -27.71
C ARG A 74 10.59 23.19 -26.22
N SER A 75 10.46 24.44 -25.77
CA SER A 75 10.04 24.78 -24.41
C SER A 75 8.83 23.91 -24.05
N PRO A 76 8.85 23.17 -22.93
CA PRO A 76 7.65 22.49 -22.49
C PRO A 76 6.57 23.56 -22.26
N PRO A 77 5.30 23.31 -22.67
CA PRO A 77 4.21 24.17 -22.25
C PRO A 77 4.23 24.23 -20.72
N PRO A 78 3.87 25.37 -20.11
CA PRO A 78 3.82 25.49 -18.66
C PRO A 78 2.98 24.33 -18.10
N PRO A 79 3.39 23.72 -16.98
CA PRO A 79 2.58 22.70 -16.34
C PRO A 79 1.17 23.24 -16.14
N PRO A 80 0.12 22.41 -16.32
CA PRO A 80 -1.23 22.83 -15.99
C PRO A 80 -1.22 23.40 -14.56
N PRO A 81 -1.87 24.55 -14.31
CA PRO A 81 -1.87 25.15 -12.99
C PRO A 81 -2.36 24.10 -12.00
N ALA A 82 -1.62 23.90 -10.91
CA ALA A 82 -2.08 23.09 -9.80
C ALA A 82 -3.51 23.54 -9.43
N PRO A 83 -4.46 22.62 -9.18
CA PRO A 83 -5.81 22.99 -8.80
C PRO A 83 -5.71 23.96 -7.61
N ARG A 84 -6.15 25.20 -7.83
CA ARG A 84 -6.12 26.24 -6.80
C ARG A 84 -7.04 25.77 -5.67
N SER A 85 -6.54 25.75 -4.45
CA SER A 85 -7.40 25.52 -3.28
C SER A 85 -8.51 26.57 -3.30
N VAL A 86 -9.72 26.11 -3.59
CA VAL A 86 -10.90 26.97 -3.60
C VAL A 86 -11.07 27.43 -2.16
N LYS A 87 -11.10 28.73 -1.86
CA LYS A 87 -11.42 29.18 -0.50
C LYS A 87 -12.95 29.18 -0.34
N PRO A 88 -13.50 28.87 0.84
CA PRO A 88 -14.93 29.02 1.06
C PRO A 88 -15.38 30.45 0.74
N GLY A 89 -16.42 30.55 -0.10
CA GLY A 89 -17.00 31.83 -0.47
C GLY A 89 -17.70 32.50 0.71
N PHE A 90 -18.05 33.78 0.55
CA PHE A 90 -18.74 34.55 1.57
C PHE A 90 -20.02 33.86 2.09
N PHE A 91 -20.78 33.25 1.18
CA PHE A 91 -22.04 32.53 1.44
C PHE A 91 -21.88 31.07 1.89
N ALA A 92 -20.66 30.57 2.09
CA ALA A 92 -20.47 29.23 2.66
C ALA A 92 -21.10 29.15 4.07
N PRO A 93 -21.58 27.97 4.50
CA PRO A 93 -22.00 27.73 5.88
C PRO A 93 -20.91 28.08 6.90
N ARG A 94 -21.31 28.37 8.14
CA ARG A 94 -20.36 28.71 9.21
C ARG A 94 -19.44 27.52 9.53
N GLY A 95 -19.98 26.32 9.71
CA GLY A 95 -19.20 25.10 9.94
C GLY A 95 -18.19 24.82 8.82
N GLU A 96 -18.56 25.05 7.56
CA GLU A 96 -17.65 24.88 6.42
C GLU A 96 -16.46 25.86 6.47
N LYS A 97 -16.72 27.13 6.81
CA LYS A 97 -15.65 28.13 7.01
C LYS A 97 -14.76 27.80 8.22
N GLU A 98 -15.36 27.30 9.29
CA GLU A 98 -14.66 26.90 10.51
C GLU A 98 -13.74 25.71 10.26
N LEU A 99 -14.27 24.63 9.67
CA LEU A 99 -13.48 23.45 9.32
C LEU A 99 -12.34 23.80 8.35
N PHE A 100 -12.61 24.62 7.33
CA PHE A 100 -11.57 25.08 6.42
C PHE A 100 -10.44 25.81 7.14
N ARG A 101 -10.78 26.73 8.05
CA ARG A 101 -9.78 27.44 8.85
C ARG A 101 -9.00 26.46 9.73
N ALA A 102 -9.68 25.54 10.40
CA ALA A 102 -9.06 24.55 11.27
C ALA A 102 -8.07 23.67 10.50
N VAL A 103 -8.44 23.18 9.32
CA VAL A 103 -7.56 22.38 8.44
C VAL A 103 -6.32 23.19 8.02
N GLN A 104 -6.48 24.46 7.63
CA GLN A 104 -5.36 25.32 7.23
C GLN A 104 -4.38 25.60 8.38
N THR A 105 -4.89 25.75 9.60
CA THR A 105 -4.06 26.01 10.80
C THR A 105 -3.65 24.72 11.53
N ARG A 106 -4.05 23.54 11.02
CA ARG A 106 -3.87 22.23 11.68
C ARG A 106 -4.39 22.22 13.13
N ASP A 107 -5.48 22.96 13.40
CA ASP A 107 -6.12 23.01 14.71
C ASP A 107 -7.03 21.78 14.89
N VAL A 108 -6.45 20.70 15.40
CA VAL A 108 -7.16 19.42 15.58
C VAL A 108 -8.30 19.56 16.60
N ALA A 109 -8.15 20.37 17.64
CA ALA A 109 -9.20 20.57 18.63
C ALA A 109 -10.44 21.24 18.02
N ALA A 110 -10.25 22.18 17.09
CA ALA A 110 -11.35 22.77 16.33
C ALA A 110 -12.02 21.76 15.40
N MET A 111 -11.26 20.91 14.71
CA MET A 111 -11.83 19.88 13.84
C MET A 111 -12.63 18.83 14.63
N GLU A 112 -12.18 18.45 15.83
CA GLU A 112 -12.93 17.54 16.70
C GLU A 112 -14.24 18.16 17.20
N ARG A 113 -14.28 19.48 17.48
CA ARG A 113 -15.54 20.19 17.78
C ARG A 113 -16.50 20.15 16.59
N VAL A 114 -16.01 20.44 15.38
CA VAL A 114 -16.82 20.33 14.15
C VAL A 114 -17.38 18.92 13.98
N THR A 115 -16.61 17.89 14.33
CA THR A 115 -17.07 16.49 14.27
C THR A 115 -18.30 16.24 15.16
N GLN A 116 -18.40 16.92 16.30
CA GLN A 116 -19.50 16.77 17.26
C GLN A 116 -20.70 17.66 16.92
N GLU A 117 -20.45 18.86 16.39
CA GLU A 117 -21.46 19.91 16.24
C GLU A 117 -22.10 19.96 14.85
N GLU A 118 -21.42 19.45 13.81
CA GLU A 118 -21.83 19.58 12.40
C GLU A 118 -21.88 18.19 11.72
N PRO A 119 -23.02 17.47 11.78
CA PRO A 119 -23.13 16.09 11.27
C PRO A 119 -22.75 15.92 9.79
N THR A 120 -23.02 16.93 8.94
CA THR A 120 -22.70 16.90 7.52
C THR A 120 -21.21 17.09 7.22
N LEU A 121 -20.42 17.52 8.20
CA LEU A 121 -18.97 17.74 8.09
C LEU A 121 -18.18 16.73 8.94
N ALA A 122 -18.86 15.90 9.73
CA ALA A 122 -18.23 15.01 10.69
C ALA A 122 -17.27 14.01 10.04
N LEU A 123 -17.64 13.45 8.88
CA LEU A 123 -16.78 12.51 8.15
C LEU A 123 -15.45 13.17 7.75
N ALA A 124 -15.50 14.32 7.09
CA ALA A 124 -14.31 15.08 6.68
C ALA A 124 -13.46 15.51 7.88
N ALA A 125 -14.10 16.05 8.93
CA ALA A 125 -13.43 16.56 10.11
C ALA A 125 -12.73 15.44 10.89
N ALA A 126 -13.40 14.31 11.12
CA ALA A 126 -12.84 13.15 11.79
C ALA A 126 -11.68 12.53 11.00
N THR A 127 -11.83 12.42 9.67
CA THR A 127 -10.77 11.86 8.78
C THR A 127 -9.49 12.67 8.87
N ILE A 128 -9.58 13.99 8.69
CA ILE A 128 -8.40 14.87 8.72
C ILE A 128 -7.80 14.92 10.13
N SER A 129 -8.64 15.01 11.16
CA SER A 129 -8.19 14.99 12.56
C SER A 129 -7.46 13.71 12.90
N GLY A 130 -8.01 12.55 12.55
CA GLY A 130 -7.43 11.24 12.83
C GLY A 130 -6.06 11.09 12.18
N LEU A 131 -5.91 11.48 10.92
CA LEU A 131 -4.62 11.42 10.21
C LEU A 131 -3.59 12.43 10.77
N LEU A 132 -4.03 13.61 11.21
CA LEU A 132 -3.13 14.56 11.87
C LEU A 132 -2.68 14.05 13.25
N LYS A 133 -3.56 13.39 14.00
CA LYS A 133 -3.26 12.74 15.28
C LYS A 133 -2.27 11.60 15.10
N LEU A 134 -2.45 10.78 14.06
CA LEU A 134 -1.49 9.75 13.66
C LEU A 134 -0.12 10.36 13.40
N SER A 135 -0.06 11.41 12.57
CA SER A 135 1.19 12.12 12.25
C SER A 135 1.86 12.79 13.46
N SER A 136 1.12 13.14 14.51
CA SER A 136 1.66 13.71 15.74
C SER A 136 2.00 12.67 16.81
N GLY A 137 1.75 11.39 16.55
CA GLY A 137 2.01 10.28 17.49
C GLY A 137 0.92 10.02 18.53
N ASP A 138 -0.24 10.69 18.44
CA ASP A 138 -1.39 10.44 19.33
C ASP A 138 -2.21 9.27 18.78
N ARG A 139 -1.64 8.07 18.89
CA ARG A 139 -2.14 6.83 18.28
C ARG A 139 -3.53 6.44 18.78
N ALA A 140 -3.77 6.55 20.09
CA ALA A 140 -5.05 6.19 20.70
C ALA A 140 -6.20 7.05 20.13
N ARG A 141 -5.99 8.37 20.03
CA ARG A 141 -7.01 9.26 19.47
C ARG A 141 -7.16 9.08 17.97
N ALA A 142 -6.05 8.88 17.24
CA ALA A 142 -6.08 8.57 15.81
C ALA A 142 -6.93 7.33 15.54
N LYS A 143 -6.69 6.23 16.28
CA LYS A 143 -7.42 4.97 16.13
C LYS A 143 -8.91 5.16 16.38
N THR A 144 -9.28 5.87 17.46
CA THR A 144 -10.70 6.17 17.75
C THR A 144 -11.39 6.87 16.59
N LEU A 145 -10.76 7.91 16.03
CA LEU A 145 -11.33 8.70 14.94
C LEU A 145 -11.38 7.90 13.63
N LEU A 146 -10.28 7.23 13.26
CA LEU A 146 -10.20 6.48 12.01
C LEU A 146 -11.06 5.21 12.02
N ALA A 147 -11.22 4.54 13.17
CA ALA A 147 -12.15 3.43 13.34
C ALA A 147 -13.59 3.89 13.11
N TRP A 148 -13.98 5.04 13.69
CA TRP A 148 -15.30 5.61 13.44
C TRP A 148 -15.51 5.94 11.95
N VAL A 149 -14.54 6.60 11.31
CA VAL A 149 -14.58 6.92 9.87
C VAL A 149 -14.75 5.65 9.05
N PHE A 150 -13.93 4.63 9.30
CA PHE A 150 -13.95 3.37 8.55
C PHE A 150 -15.27 2.61 8.70
N ALA A 151 -15.82 2.60 9.92
CA ALA A 151 -17.09 1.95 10.25
C ALA A 151 -18.32 2.61 9.61
N THR A 152 -18.23 3.87 9.16
CA THR A 152 -19.33 4.50 8.40
C THR A 152 -19.57 3.81 7.06
N GLY A 153 -18.53 3.19 6.49
CA GLY A 153 -18.55 2.65 5.13
C GLY A 153 -18.50 3.70 4.02
N ASP A 154 -18.54 4.99 4.36
CA ASP A 154 -18.47 6.09 3.40
C ASP A 154 -17.02 6.34 2.96
N ASP A 155 -16.85 6.82 1.72
CA ASP A 155 -15.56 7.20 1.17
C ASP A 155 -15.29 8.69 1.46
N PRO A 156 -14.32 9.05 2.33
CA PRO A 156 -14.05 10.45 2.64
C PRO A 156 -13.53 11.23 1.42
N ALA A 157 -12.98 10.56 0.40
CA ALA A 157 -12.61 11.22 -0.85
C ALA A 157 -13.82 11.69 -1.67
N ALA A 158 -15.02 11.15 -1.42
CA ALA A 158 -16.27 11.58 -2.04
C ALA A 158 -16.99 12.67 -1.23
N ASP A 159 -16.50 13.01 -0.04
CA ASP A 159 -17.08 14.04 0.80
C ASP A 159 -17.03 15.43 0.10
N PRO A 160 -18.13 16.22 0.13
CA PRO A 160 -18.18 17.52 -0.54
C PRO A 160 -17.13 18.52 -0.05
N PHE A 161 -16.85 18.54 1.25
CA PHE A 161 -15.82 19.40 1.83
C PHE A 161 -14.44 18.96 1.37
N VAL A 162 -14.14 17.66 1.47
CA VAL A 162 -12.84 17.09 1.04
C VAL A 162 -12.59 17.38 -0.44
N THR A 163 -13.55 17.07 -1.30
CA THR A 163 -13.46 17.27 -2.75
C THR A 163 -13.20 18.72 -3.13
N LYS A 164 -13.81 19.67 -2.40
CA LYS A 164 -13.75 21.09 -2.72
C LYS A 164 -12.50 21.79 -2.17
N TYR A 165 -12.01 21.34 -1.01
CA TYR A 165 -11.05 22.10 -0.21
C TYR A 165 -9.75 21.41 0.10
N VAL A 166 -9.69 20.09 -0.03
CA VAL A 166 -8.61 19.30 0.53
C VAL A 166 -7.86 18.59 -0.59
N SER A 167 -6.57 18.90 -0.71
CA SER A 167 -5.62 18.22 -1.62
C SER A 167 -4.54 17.46 -0.83
N PHE A 168 -4.88 17.08 0.40
CA PHE A 168 -3.97 16.48 1.37
C PHE A 168 -3.66 15.03 0.98
N HIS A 169 -2.38 14.68 1.07
CA HIS A 169 -1.88 13.30 1.00
C HIS A 169 -1.03 13.07 2.25
N PHE A 170 -1.01 11.84 2.75
CA PHE A 170 -0.17 11.46 3.87
C PHE A 170 0.79 10.34 3.49
N ARG A 171 1.88 10.24 4.23
CA ARG A 171 2.84 9.15 4.08
C ARG A 171 2.61 8.12 5.17
N LEU A 172 2.55 6.86 4.77
CA LEU A 172 2.44 5.72 5.67
C LEU A 172 3.54 4.73 5.31
N GLU A 173 4.36 4.34 6.28
CA GLU A 173 5.24 3.19 6.11
C GLU A 173 4.38 1.94 6.26
N ILE A 174 4.22 1.19 5.18
CA ILE A 174 3.36 -0.01 5.16
C ILE A 174 4.10 -1.20 5.76
N VAL A 175 5.38 -1.29 5.41
CA VAL A 175 6.36 -2.27 5.89
C VAL A 175 7.70 -1.55 5.82
N ALA A 176 8.64 -1.88 6.72
CA ALA A 176 9.98 -1.31 6.74
C ALA A 176 10.62 -1.22 5.34
N GLY A 177 10.88 0.01 4.88
CA GLY A 177 11.46 0.29 3.56
C GLY A 177 10.47 0.53 2.42
N VAL A 178 9.15 0.46 2.67
CA VAL A 178 8.10 0.81 1.68
C VAL A 178 7.16 1.85 2.28
N ILE A 179 7.34 3.10 1.84
CA ILE A 179 6.51 4.24 2.23
C ILE A 179 5.52 4.53 1.11
N ALA A 180 4.22 4.45 1.41
CA ALA A 180 3.14 4.81 0.52
C ALA A 180 2.76 6.29 0.69
N GLU A 181 2.50 6.98 -0.42
CA GLU A 181 1.85 8.29 -0.43
C GLU A 181 0.36 8.08 -0.74
N LEU A 182 -0.48 8.30 0.28
CA LEU A 182 -1.89 7.92 0.31
C LEU A 182 -2.81 9.13 0.32
N GLY A 183 -4.00 8.98 -0.25
CA GLY A 183 -5.05 9.99 -0.29
C GLY A 183 -5.92 9.98 0.96
N LEU A 184 -7.12 10.57 0.87
CA LEU A 184 -8.12 10.54 1.94
C LEU A 184 -9.26 9.54 1.65
N ASP A 185 -9.07 8.62 0.71
CA ASP A 185 -10.06 7.60 0.40
C ASP A 185 -10.20 6.56 1.52
N ARG A 186 -11.31 5.83 1.52
CA ARG A 186 -11.60 4.80 2.53
C ARG A 186 -10.47 3.77 2.65
N ASP A 187 -9.88 3.32 1.54
CA ASP A 187 -8.83 2.30 1.57
C ASP A 187 -7.55 2.83 2.23
N SER A 188 -7.19 4.09 1.94
CA SER A 188 -6.08 4.78 2.58
C SER A 188 -6.29 4.92 4.10
N VAL A 189 -7.51 5.29 4.52
CA VAL A 189 -7.88 5.33 5.95
C VAL A 189 -7.81 3.94 6.58
N GLY A 190 -8.29 2.91 5.87
CA GLY A 190 -8.21 1.52 6.30
C GLY A 190 -6.78 1.05 6.53
N LEU A 191 -5.85 1.33 5.61
CA LEU A 191 -4.42 1.01 5.80
C LEU A 191 -3.84 1.71 7.04
N ALA A 192 -4.18 2.98 7.28
CA ALA A 192 -3.74 3.70 8.46
C ALA A 192 -4.34 3.12 9.77
N LEU A 193 -5.59 2.65 9.71
CA LEU A 193 -6.25 1.99 10.83
C LEU A 193 -5.64 0.61 11.11
N ALA A 194 -5.35 -0.18 10.08
CA ALA A 194 -4.68 -1.47 10.21
C ALA A 194 -3.31 -1.35 10.87
N GLU A 195 -2.50 -0.35 10.49
CA GLU A 195 -1.23 -0.05 11.14
C GLU A 195 -1.40 0.27 12.64
N LEU A 196 -2.45 1.02 13.00
CA LEU A 196 -2.74 1.32 14.41
C LEU A 196 -3.13 0.06 15.20
N HIS A 197 -3.93 -0.84 14.62
CA HIS A 197 -4.23 -2.15 15.22
C HIS A 197 -2.97 -3.01 15.37
N GLN A 198 -2.13 -3.08 14.32
CA GLN A 198 -0.87 -3.81 14.33
C GLN A 198 0.07 -3.33 15.44
N LEU A 199 0.24 -2.01 15.57
CA LEU A 199 1.08 -1.41 16.62
C LEU A 199 0.57 -1.68 18.04
N ASP A 200 -0.74 -1.88 18.21
CA ASP A 200 -1.36 -2.26 19.49
C ASP A 200 -1.33 -3.79 19.72
N GLY A 201 -0.81 -4.57 18.77
CA GLY A 201 -0.76 -6.03 18.84
C GLY A 201 -2.09 -6.74 18.50
N GLU A 202 -3.06 -6.00 17.99
CA GLU A 202 -4.39 -6.49 17.63
C GLU A 202 -4.39 -7.01 16.18
N LEU A 203 -3.66 -8.10 15.96
CA LEU A 203 -3.40 -8.63 14.61
C LEU A 203 -4.68 -9.04 13.86
N ASP A 204 -5.63 -9.69 14.55
CA ASP A 204 -6.90 -10.11 13.92
C ASP A 204 -7.71 -8.90 13.41
N ASP A 205 -7.80 -7.84 14.21
CA ASP A 205 -8.49 -6.61 13.81
C ASP A 205 -7.77 -5.91 12.65
N ALA A 206 -6.44 -5.87 12.67
CA ALA A 206 -5.65 -5.34 11.56
C ALA A 206 -5.91 -6.11 10.25
N ILE A 207 -5.89 -7.45 10.31
CA ILE A 207 -6.14 -8.31 9.14
C ILE A 207 -7.56 -8.09 8.61
N ASN A 208 -8.58 -8.11 9.50
CA ASN A 208 -9.97 -7.88 9.12
C ASN A 208 -10.15 -6.54 8.38
N VAL A 209 -9.50 -5.48 8.88
CA VAL A 209 -9.54 -4.16 8.21
C VAL A 209 -8.93 -4.24 6.80
N VAL A 210 -7.77 -4.88 6.63
CA VAL A 210 -7.08 -4.98 5.32
C VAL A 210 -7.85 -5.84 4.32
N GLU A 211 -8.48 -6.94 4.77
CA GLU A 211 -9.30 -7.83 3.94
C GLU A 211 -10.55 -7.12 3.36
N GLU A 212 -11.05 -6.08 4.02
CA GLU A 212 -12.15 -5.24 3.52
C GLU A 212 -11.74 -4.24 2.42
N LEU A 213 -10.45 -4.01 2.21
CA LEU A 213 -9.94 -2.97 1.31
C LEU A 213 -9.86 -3.45 -0.14
N GLN A 214 -9.77 -2.53 -1.08
CA GLN A 214 -9.50 -2.93 -2.47
C GLN A 214 -8.10 -3.57 -2.60
N PRO A 215 -7.97 -4.68 -3.34
CA PRO A 215 -6.68 -5.30 -3.59
C PRO A 215 -5.72 -4.38 -4.37
N THR A 216 -4.60 -4.02 -3.75
CA THR A 216 -3.51 -3.22 -4.30
C THR A 216 -2.18 -3.84 -3.88
N THR A 217 -1.05 -3.34 -4.40
CA THR A 217 0.25 -3.77 -3.92
C THR A 217 0.44 -3.47 -2.43
N TYR A 218 -0.05 -2.33 -1.93
CA TYR A 218 0.11 -1.95 -0.52
C TYR A 218 -0.78 -2.76 0.41
N THR A 219 -2.03 -3.06 0.02
CA THR A 219 -2.89 -3.94 0.82
C THR A 219 -2.37 -5.38 0.83
N ALA A 220 -1.86 -5.88 -0.30
CA ALA A 220 -1.19 -7.19 -0.34
C ALA A 220 0.08 -7.22 0.53
N LEU A 221 0.84 -6.13 0.58
CA LEU A 221 2.05 -6.03 1.38
C LEU A 221 1.74 -5.97 2.89
N SER A 222 0.77 -5.13 3.27
CA SER A 222 0.27 -5.04 4.65
C SER A 222 -0.29 -6.38 5.11
N LEU A 223 -1.16 -7.01 4.31
CA LEU A 223 -1.73 -8.33 4.62
C LEU A 223 -0.64 -9.41 4.76
N ALA A 224 0.34 -9.46 3.86
CA ALA A 224 1.43 -10.43 3.94
C ALA A 224 2.25 -10.29 5.23
N GLU A 225 2.51 -9.07 5.70
CA GLU A 225 3.24 -8.86 6.95
C GLU A 225 2.41 -9.28 8.16
N LEU A 226 1.13 -8.90 8.19
CA LEU A 226 0.20 -9.27 9.25
C LEU A 226 0.02 -10.78 9.33
N ASP A 227 -0.17 -11.45 8.20
CA ASP A 227 -0.32 -12.90 8.11
C ASP A 227 0.95 -13.62 8.58
N VAL A 228 2.15 -13.10 8.30
CA VAL A 228 3.39 -13.67 8.87
C VAL A 228 3.40 -13.56 10.39
N GLN A 229 3.00 -12.42 10.95
CA GLN A 229 2.94 -12.21 12.40
C GLN A 229 1.88 -13.08 13.07
N ALA A 230 0.76 -13.31 12.40
CA ALA A 230 -0.34 -14.17 12.85
C ALA A 230 -0.11 -15.66 12.54
N ALA A 231 1.02 -16.03 11.92
CA ALA A 231 1.32 -17.38 11.46
C ALA A 231 0.30 -18.00 10.48
N ARG A 232 -0.33 -17.16 9.64
CA ARG A 232 -1.30 -17.52 8.59
C ARG A 232 -0.61 -17.64 7.22
N TYR A 233 0.13 -18.72 6.99
CA TYR A 233 1.01 -18.82 5.81
C TYR A 233 0.32 -19.23 4.49
N ASP A 234 -0.83 -19.91 4.56
CA ASP A 234 -1.51 -20.47 3.39
C ASP A 234 -1.95 -19.38 2.40
N ASP A 235 -2.57 -18.31 2.91
CA ASP A 235 -3.09 -17.20 2.12
C ASP A 235 -1.95 -16.46 1.38
N ILE A 236 -0.80 -16.29 2.05
CA ILE A 236 0.38 -15.59 1.51
C ILE A 236 0.85 -16.25 0.22
N VAL A 237 1.00 -17.57 0.19
CA VAL A 237 1.51 -18.28 -0.99
C VAL A 237 0.56 -18.12 -2.18
N GLU A 238 -0.75 -18.11 -1.93
CA GLU A 238 -1.76 -17.94 -2.97
C GLU A 238 -1.67 -16.57 -3.64
N PHE A 239 -1.79 -15.48 -2.87
CA PHE A 239 -1.86 -14.14 -3.47
C PHE A 239 -0.51 -13.60 -3.94
N THR A 240 0.61 -14.15 -3.44
CA THR A 240 1.96 -13.81 -3.92
C THR A 240 2.43 -14.69 -5.08
N SER A 241 1.64 -15.68 -5.51
CA SER A 241 2.00 -16.58 -6.59
C SER A 241 2.24 -15.83 -7.90
N GLY A 242 3.44 -15.99 -8.47
CA GLY A 242 3.83 -15.34 -9.72
C GLY A 242 4.13 -13.83 -9.61
N VAL A 243 4.24 -13.28 -8.40
CA VAL A 243 4.88 -11.98 -8.17
C VAL A 243 6.37 -12.09 -8.50
N GLU A 244 6.87 -11.12 -9.27
CA GLU A 244 8.26 -10.96 -9.69
C GLU A 244 8.82 -9.68 -9.09
N ASN A 245 10.13 -9.64 -8.82
CA ASN A 245 10.84 -8.51 -8.26
C ASN A 245 10.96 -7.34 -9.26
N ARG A 246 10.08 -6.35 -9.15
CA ARG A 246 10.02 -5.19 -10.07
C ARG A 246 10.27 -3.85 -9.39
N ASP A 247 9.84 -3.74 -8.15
CA ASP A 247 10.01 -2.62 -7.23
C ASP A 247 10.25 -3.15 -5.81
N ASP A 248 10.43 -2.26 -4.85
CA ASP A 248 10.67 -2.58 -3.45
C ASP A 248 9.50 -3.36 -2.82
N ALA A 249 8.26 -2.97 -3.13
CA ALA A 249 7.06 -3.65 -2.63
C ALA A 249 6.94 -5.08 -3.16
N THR A 250 7.14 -5.29 -4.46
CA THR A 250 7.09 -6.65 -5.05
C THR A 250 8.29 -7.52 -4.65
N ALA A 251 9.44 -6.92 -4.35
CA ALA A 251 10.56 -7.64 -3.74
C ALA A 251 10.21 -8.15 -2.34
N LEU A 252 9.59 -7.31 -1.49
CA LEU A 252 9.11 -7.74 -0.17
C LEU A 252 8.00 -8.80 -0.25
N LEU A 253 7.08 -8.72 -1.21
CA LEU A 253 6.10 -9.80 -1.44
C LEU A 253 6.79 -11.13 -1.77
N CYS A 254 7.92 -11.11 -2.48
CA CYS A 254 8.73 -12.32 -2.69
C CYS A 254 9.41 -12.80 -1.40
N VAL A 255 9.83 -11.89 -0.51
CA VAL A 255 10.36 -12.23 0.82
C VAL A 255 9.27 -12.91 1.66
N PHE A 256 8.08 -12.33 1.75
CA PHE A 256 6.95 -12.92 2.50
C PHE A 256 6.53 -14.28 1.95
N ARG A 257 6.50 -14.45 0.62
CA ARG A 257 6.31 -15.77 -0.01
C ARG A 257 7.38 -16.78 0.44
N GLY A 258 8.64 -16.36 0.50
CA GLY A 258 9.75 -17.20 0.97
C GLY A 258 9.60 -17.61 2.44
N ILE A 259 9.17 -16.68 3.30
CA ILE A 259 8.87 -16.96 4.71
C ILE A 259 7.76 -18.01 4.79
N ALA A 260 6.61 -17.75 4.17
CA ALA A 260 5.46 -18.66 4.19
C ALA A 260 5.82 -20.08 3.71
N LEU A 261 6.56 -20.18 2.59
CA LEU A 261 7.02 -21.46 2.06
C LEU A 261 7.96 -22.19 3.02
N ARG A 262 8.82 -21.47 3.75
CA ARG A 262 9.72 -22.08 4.75
C ARG A 262 8.91 -22.66 5.91
N GLU A 263 7.97 -21.89 6.46
CA GLU A 263 7.15 -22.31 7.59
C GLU A 263 6.22 -23.49 7.24
N GLN A 264 5.85 -23.63 5.95
CA GLN A 264 5.17 -24.80 5.41
C GLN A 264 6.10 -25.99 5.07
N GLY A 265 7.41 -25.89 5.34
CA GLY A 265 8.40 -26.94 5.08
C GLY A 265 8.90 -27.04 3.63
N SER A 266 8.48 -26.14 2.74
CA SER A 266 8.89 -26.08 1.33
C SER A 266 10.20 -25.29 1.15
N LEU A 267 11.28 -25.78 1.74
CA LEU A 267 12.57 -25.07 1.83
C LEU A 267 13.18 -24.71 0.47
N ASP A 268 13.05 -25.58 -0.54
CA ASP A 268 13.56 -25.32 -1.90
C ASP A 268 12.85 -24.13 -2.56
N ALA A 269 11.51 -24.15 -2.54
CA ALA A 269 10.69 -23.07 -3.09
C ALA A 269 10.89 -21.76 -2.31
N SER A 270 11.09 -21.86 -0.99
CA SER A 270 11.43 -20.72 -0.15
C SER A 270 12.72 -20.03 -0.61
N ARG A 271 13.80 -20.80 -0.85
CA ARG A 271 15.06 -20.25 -1.38
C ARG A 271 14.90 -19.62 -2.76
N GLU A 272 14.09 -20.19 -3.64
CA GLU A 272 13.78 -19.61 -4.95
C GLU A 272 13.08 -18.25 -4.81
N ALA A 273 12.14 -18.11 -3.88
CA ALA A 273 11.45 -16.85 -3.61
C ALA A 273 12.42 -15.78 -3.07
N PHE A 274 13.34 -16.14 -2.16
CA PHE A 274 14.39 -15.21 -1.71
C PHE A 274 15.41 -14.88 -2.80
N ALA A 275 15.75 -15.85 -3.67
CA ALA A 275 16.61 -15.60 -4.82
C ALA A 275 15.97 -14.57 -5.77
N GLU A 276 14.67 -14.69 -6.04
CA GLU A 276 13.89 -13.71 -6.81
C GLU A 276 13.94 -12.32 -6.15
N ALA A 277 13.71 -12.23 -4.84
CA ALA A 277 13.79 -10.97 -4.07
C ALA A 277 15.18 -10.31 -4.13
N LEU A 278 16.25 -11.10 -4.30
CA LEU A 278 17.64 -10.64 -4.33
C LEU A 278 18.23 -10.44 -5.74
N THR A 279 17.43 -10.61 -6.80
CA THR A 279 17.90 -10.41 -8.19
C THR A 279 18.37 -8.99 -8.48
N SER A 280 17.78 -7.98 -7.83
CA SER A 280 18.12 -6.57 -8.01
C SER A 280 18.93 -5.99 -6.84
N ARG A 281 20.17 -5.58 -7.11
CA ARG A 281 21.02 -4.84 -6.15
C ARG A 281 20.59 -3.39 -5.91
N LYS A 282 19.59 -2.89 -6.65
CA LYS A 282 19.09 -1.51 -6.56
C LYS A 282 17.96 -1.35 -5.55
N ARG A 283 17.46 -2.44 -4.97
CA ARG A 283 16.44 -2.38 -3.91
C ARG A 283 17.02 -1.72 -2.68
N GLU A 284 16.14 -1.08 -1.92
CA GLU A 284 16.51 -0.47 -0.65
C GLU A 284 17.28 -1.47 0.23
N PRO A 285 18.38 -1.05 0.88
CA PRO A 285 19.21 -1.96 1.67
C PRO A 285 18.40 -2.76 2.69
N VAL A 286 17.48 -2.12 3.42
CA VAL A 286 16.61 -2.76 4.42
C VAL A 286 15.82 -3.95 3.85
N ILE A 287 15.40 -3.89 2.58
CA ILE A 287 14.65 -4.97 1.91
C ILE A 287 15.59 -6.12 1.53
N ARG A 288 16.78 -5.79 1.02
CA ARG A 288 17.80 -6.80 0.70
C ARG A 288 18.29 -7.49 1.97
N HIS A 289 18.47 -6.74 3.05
CA HIS A 289 18.87 -7.26 4.36
C HIS A 289 17.80 -8.19 4.92
N ARG A 290 16.51 -7.82 4.85
CA ARG A 290 15.41 -8.72 5.23
C ARG A 290 15.43 -10.02 4.42
N ALA A 291 15.59 -9.93 3.10
CA ALA A 291 15.67 -11.11 2.23
C ALA A 291 16.89 -11.99 2.54
N LEU A 292 18.05 -11.41 2.87
CA LEU A 292 19.26 -12.14 3.26
C LEU A 292 19.09 -12.81 4.62
N LEU A 293 18.52 -12.11 5.61
CA LEU A 293 18.28 -12.65 6.95
C LEU A 293 17.34 -13.86 6.87
N GLU A 294 16.22 -13.72 6.17
CA GLU A 294 15.24 -14.79 6.02
C GLU A 294 15.75 -15.97 5.19
N ARG A 295 16.59 -15.72 4.18
CA ARG A 295 17.27 -16.80 3.46
C ARG A 295 18.31 -17.49 4.34
N ALA A 296 19.01 -16.78 5.22
CA ALA A 296 19.93 -17.37 6.18
C ALA A 296 19.20 -18.32 7.13
N ARG A 297 18.04 -17.92 7.68
CA ARG A 297 17.15 -18.80 8.47
C ARG A 297 16.73 -20.05 7.71
N THR A 298 16.44 -19.90 6.41
CA THR A 298 16.10 -21.03 5.53
C THR A 298 17.29 -21.98 5.34
N TYR A 299 18.51 -21.44 5.14
CA TYR A 299 19.71 -22.27 5.07
C TYR A 299 20.00 -22.99 6.38
N GLU A 300 19.75 -22.35 7.52
CA GLU A 300 19.90 -22.99 8.82
C GLU A 300 18.91 -24.15 9.01
N ALA A 301 17.64 -23.98 8.62
CA ALA A 301 16.65 -25.06 8.61
C ALA A 301 17.07 -26.27 7.75
N GLU A 302 17.93 -26.06 6.75
CA GLU A 302 18.53 -27.11 5.93
C GLU A 302 19.87 -27.66 6.46
N GLY A 303 20.38 -27.15 7.59
CA GLY A 303 21.71 -27.47 8.11
C GLY A 303 22.86 -26.83 7.32
N LYS A 304 22.60 -25.92 6.38
CA LYS A 304 23.59 -25.26 5.51
C LYS A 304 24.21 -24.02 6.18
N ARG A 305 24.76 -24.20 7.39
CA ARG A 305 25.28 -23.12 8.27
C ARG A 305 26.29 -22.18 7.58
N ALA A 306 27.16 -22.71 6.71
CA ALA A 306 28.13 -21.89 5.98
C ALA A 306 27.48 -20.90 4.99
N LEU A 307 26.38 -21.30 4.35
CA LEU A 307 25.63 -20.41 3.46
C LEU A 307 24.82 -19.37 4.24
N ALA A 308 24.25 -19.78 5.38
CA ALA A 308 23.59 -18.86 6.30
C ALA A 308 24.56 -17.76 6.76
N ARG A 309 25.74 -18.13 7.28
CA ARG A 309 26.78 -17.18 7.71
C ARG A 309 27.19 -16.22 6.61
N LYS A 310 27.36 -16.70 5.38
CA LYS A 310 27.71 -15.86 4.23
C LYS A 310 26.65 -14.78 3.93
N ASP A 311 25.36 -15.09 4.10
CA ASP A 311 24.31 -14.09 3.91
C ASP A 311 24.26 -13.08 5.05
N LEU A 312 24.47 -13.52 6.31
CA LEU A 312 24.55 -12.62 7.46
C LEU A 312 25.77 -11.69 7.41
N GLU A 313 26.94 -12.19 6.99
CA GLU A 313 28.16 -11.37 6.82
C GLU A 313 27.99 -10.27 5.76
N ARG A 314 27.14 -10.49 4.75
CA ARG A 314 26.79 -9.45 3.78
C ARG A 314 25.96 -8.33 4.41
N ILE A 315 25.03 -8.69 5.30
CA ILE A 315 24.28 -7.70 6.07
C ILE A 315 25.26 -6.95 6.98
N LEU A 316 26.08 -7.66 7.75
CA LEU A 316 27.08 -7.07 8.66
C LEU A 316 28.02 -6.06 7.97
N GLY A 317 28.43 -6.34 6.73
CA GLY A 317 29.28 -5.45 5.95
C GLY A 317 28.59 -4.17 5.45
N GLU A 318 27.25 -4.13 5.40
CA GLU A 318 26.46 -2.98 4.97
C GLU A 318 25.78 -2.25 6.15
N ASP A 319 25.27 -3.00 7.13
CA ASP A 319 24.60 -2.52 8.34
C ASP A 319 24.79 -3.52 9.50
N SER A 320 25.68 -3.16 10.43
CA SER A 320 25.98 -3.99 11.61
C SER A 320 24.90 -3.95 12.69
N HIS A 321 23.95 -3.01 12.61
CA HIS A 321 22.90 -2.82 13.60
C HIS A 321 21.53 -3.28 13.08
N TYR A 322 21.51 -3.98 11.92
CA TYR A 322 20.29 -4.52 11.36
C TYR A 322 19.58 -5.43 12.37
N GLU A 323 18.27 -5.24 12.53
CA GLU A 323 17.46 -5.97 13.49
C GLU A 323 17.54 -7.49 13.27
N GLY A 324 17.68 -8.24 14.36
CA GLY A 324 17.84 -9.70 14.33
C GLY A 324 19.23 -10.21 13.93
N LEU A 325 20.07 -9.43 13.25
CA LEU A 325 21.38 -9.90 12.74
C LEU A 325 22.29 -10.47 13.85
N ALA A 326 22.39 -9.75 14.98
CA ALA A 326 23.26 -10.14 16.08
C ALA A 326 22.80 -11.42 16.79
N GLU A 327 21.51 -11.73 16.76
CA GLU A 327 20.96 -12.98 17.30
C GLU A 327 21.28 -14.16 16.39
N GLU A 328 21.03 -14.01 15.09
CA GLU A 328 21.32 -15.04 14.08
C GLU A 328 22.82 -15.37 14.00
N LEU A 329 23.70 -14.37 14.06
CA LEU A 329 25.15 -14.59 14.07
C LEU A 329 25.62 -15.38 15.30
N ARG A 330 24.99 -15.15 16.46
CA ARG A 330 25.29 -15.90 17.69
C ARG A 330 24.80 -17.35 17.58
N ALA A 331 23.58 -17.56 17.07
CA ALA A 331 23.03 -18.90 16.86
C ALA A 331 23.90 -19.75 15.91
N LEU A 332 24.60 -19.13 14.95
CA LEU A 332 25.54 -19.81 14.06
C LEU A 332 26.94 -20.05 14.63
N ALA A 333 27.27 -19.48 15.80
CA ALA A 333 28.58 -19.64 16.44
C ALA A 333 28.65 -20.88 17.33
N ASP A 334 27.51 -21.31 17.87
CA ASP A 334 27.32 -22.52 18.67
C ASP A 334 27.24 -23.79 17.79
#